data_AF-A0A4Y2P9J5-F1
#
_entry.id   AF-A0A4Y2P9J5-F1
#
_cell.length_a   1.000
_cell.length_b   1.000
_cell.length_c   1.000
_cell.angle_alpha   90.00
_cell.angle_beta   90.00
_cell.angle_gamma   90.00
#
_symmetry.space_group_name_H-M   'P 1'
#
loop_
_entity.id
_entity.type
_entity.pdbx_description
1 polymer ?
#
loop_
_entity_poly.entity_id
_entity_poly.type
_entity_poly.pdbx_seq_one_letter_code
_entity_poly.pdbx_strand_id
1 'polypeptide(L)'
;MKVHFFTTNNETKASIVERFHRTLMSKLTRYFTEYNTRKYIDVIEGLIYSYNHTWHRSIKIEPTSVDNIDNQAEVWQNLYGDLSEQKSEKPSFKVGDTVRVSKWKRSFEKGYENNWCRDIFTVHQIVPRIPTVYKLQDFNNNFIEGTFYET
;
A
#
# COMPACT_ATOMS: atom_id res chain seq x y z
N MET A 1 27.13 9.96 3.53
CA MET A 1 25.86 9.45 4.07
C MET A 1 25.26 8.51 3.04
N LYS A 2 25.31 7.19 3.25
CA LYS A 2 24.82 6.20 2.28
C LYS A 2 23.34 5.92 2.58
N VAL A 3 22.44 6.31 1.67
CA VAL A 3 21.03 5.94 1.74
C VAL A 3 20.92 4.51 1.21
N HIS A 4 20.56 3.58 2.09
CA HIS A 4 20.26 2.21 1.69
C HIS A 4 18.83 2.16 1.15
N PHE A 5 18.68 1.81 -0.13
CA PHE A 5 17.39 1.42 -0.69
C PHE A 5 16.94 0.12 -0.01
N PHE A 6 15.80 0.14 0.71
CA PHE A 6 15.24 -1.06 1.32
C PHE A 6 13.97 -1.46 0.58
N THR A 7 13.96 -2.67 0.02
CA THR A 7 12.74 -3.36 -0.39
C THR A 7 12.33 -4.26 0.76
N THR A 8 11.37 -3.84 1.58
CA THR A 8 10.63 -4.81 2.41
C THR A 8 9.84 -5.74 1.44
N ASN A 9 9.71 -7.04 1.71
CA ASN A 9 8.87 -7.93 0.88
C ASN A 9 7.42 -7.85 1.38
N ASN A 10 6.63 -6.88 0.89
CA ASN A 10 5.21 -6.76 1.24
C ASN A 10 4.42 -6.22 0.04
N GLU A 11 3.28 -6.84 -0.28
CA GLU A 11 2.39 -6.53 -1.41
C GLU A 11 1.98 -5.04 -1.45
N THR A 12 1.82 -4.42 -0.29
CA THR A 12 1.36 -3.02 -0.18
C THR A 12 2.35 -1.96 -0.65
N LYS A 13 3.58 -2.31 -1.06
CA LYS A 13 4.59 -1.33 -1.46
C LYS A 13 4.29 -0.59 -2.73
N ALA A 14 3.70 -1.28 -3.69
CA ALA A 14 3.34 -0.69 -4.96
C ALA A 14 2.02 0.10 -4.87
N SER A 15 1.38 0.19 -3.70
CA SER A 15 0.03 0.75 -3.53
C SER A 15 -0.14 2.16 -4.11
N ILE A 16 0.88 3.01 -4.05
CA ILE A 16 0.85 4.36 -4.66
C ILE A 16 0.81 4.26 -6.19
N VAL A 17 1.67 3.43 -6.78
CA VAL A 17 1.70 3.18 -8.22
C VAL A 17 0.43 2.49 -8.68
N GLU A 18 -0.10 1.52 -7.92
CA GLU A 18 -1.37 0.85 -8.21
C GLU A 18 -2.55 1.83 -8.18
N ARG A 19 -2.56 2.77 -7.23
CA ARG A 19 -3.58 3.84 -7.17
C ARG A 19 -3.49 4.75 -8.40
N PHE A 20 -2.27 5.09 -8.84
CA PHE A 20 -2.06 5.83 -10.08
C PHE A 20 -2.56 5.04 -11.29
N HIS A 21 -2.16 3.77 -11.45
CA HIS A 21 -2.60 2.89 -12.53
C HIS A 21 -4.11 2.80 -12.62
N ARG A 22 -4.80 2.63 -11.49
CA ARG A 22 -6.27 2.64 -11.44
C ARG A 22 -6.86 3.94 -11.98
N THR A 23 -6.27 5.09 -11.62
CA THR A 23 -6.74 6.40 -12.08
C THR A 23 -6.55 6.56 -13.59
N LEU A 24 -5.38 6.19 -14.09
CA LEU A 24 -5.05 6.24 -15.52
C LEU A 24 -5.96 5.31 -16.34
N MET A 25 -6.14 4.07 -15.89
CA MET A 25 -7.01 3.09 -16.54
C MET A 25 -8.47 3.55 -16.55
N SER A 26 -8.97 4.21 -15.50
CA SER A 26 -10.32 4.79 -15.51
C SER A 26 -10.50 5.87 -16.56
N LYS A 27 -9.51 6.76 -16.72
CA LYS A 27 -9.54 7.80 -17.78
C LYS A 27 -9.49 7.18 -19.18
N LEU A 28 -8.60 6.20 -19.39
CA LEU A 28 -8.48 5.46 -20.65
C LEU A 28 -9.77 4.71 -21.00
N THR A 29 -10.36 4.02 -20.03
CA THR A 29 -11.61 3.27 -20.23
C THR A 29 -12.74 4.18 -20.69
N ARG A 30 -12.85 5.38 -20.09
CA ARG A 30 -13.84 6.38 -20.53
C ARG A 30 -13.61 6.83 -21.98
N TYR A 31 -12.36 7.07 -22.36
CA TYR A 31 -11.99 7.41 -23.74
C TYR A 31 -12.32 6.27 -24.72
N PHE A 32 -11.99 5.03 -24.37
CA PHE A 32 -12.29 3.87 -25.21
C PHE A 32 -13.78 3.69 -25.48
N THR A 33 -14.62 3.90 -24.46
CA THR A 33 -16.07 3.82 -24.60
C THR A 33 -16.61 4.93 -25.51
N GLU A 34 -16.15 6.15 -25.35
CA GLU A 34 -16.64 7.31 -26.12
C GLU A 34 -16.29 7.22 -27.61
N TYR A 35 -15.03 6.89 -27.92
CA TYR A 35 -14.53 6.89 -29.30
C TYR A 35 -14.56 5.51 -29.95
N ASN A 36 -15.11 4.50 -29.27
CA ASN A 36 -15.16 3.10 -29.70
C ASN A 36 -13.82 2.60 -30.28
N THR A 37 -12.73 2.86 -29.55
CA THR A 37 -11.36 2.57 -29.98
C THR A 37 -10.56 1.97 -28.84
N ARG A 38 -9.47 1.28 -29.17
CA ARG A 38 -8.43 0.84 -28.22
C ARG A 38 -7.09 1.53 -28.46
N LYS A 39 -6.99 2.43 -29.44
CA LYS A 39 -5.76 3.17 -29.73
C LYS A 39 -5.61 4.27 -28.68
N TYR A 40 -4.68 4.09 -27.73
CA TYR A 40 -4.43 5.06 -26.67
C TYR A 40 -3.14 5.87 -26.85
N ILE A 41 -2.25 5.45 -27.76
CA ILE A 41 -0.93 6.07 -27.94
C ILE A 41 -1.05 7.57 -28.21
N ASP A 42 -2.05 7.98 -28.99
CA ASP A 42 -2.24 9.39 -29.38
C ASP A 42 -2.79 10.26 -28.24
N VAL A 43 -3.36 9.65 -27.19
CA VAL A 43 -4.05 10.39 -26.10
C VAL A 43 -3.39 10.21 -24.74
N ILE A 44 -2.48 9.25 -24.59
CA ILE A 44 -1.86 8.92 -23.29
C ILE A 44 -1.13 10.12 -22.69
N GLU A 45 -0.42 10.89 -23.52
CA GLU A 45 0.30 12.09 -23.10
C GLU A 45 -0.65 13.16 -22.55
N GLY A 46 -1.76 13.42 -23.25
CA GLY A 46 -2.78 14.36 -22.78
C GLY A 46 -3.46 13.91 -21.48
N LEU A 47 -3.65 12.60 -21.29
CA LEU A 47 -4.20 12.06 -20.04
C LEU A 47 -3.23 12.21 -18.86
N ILE A 48 -1.93 11.97 -19.08
CA ILE A 48 -0.88 12.17 -18.08
C ILE A 48 -0.76 13.65 -17.73
N TYR A 49 -0.74 14.53 -18.74
CA TYR A 49 -0.73 15.98 -18.53
C TYR A 49 -1.92 16.42 -17.68
N SER A 50 -3.13 15.96 -18.03
CA SER A 50 -4.34 16.23 -17.25
C SER A 50 -4.22 15.76 -15.80
N TYR A 51 -3.67 14.56 -15.55
CA TYR A 51 -3.48 14.05 -14.20
C TYR A 51 -2.51 14.92 -13.39
N ASN A 52 -1.36 15.27 -13.97
CA ASN A 52 -0.32 16.04 -13.28
C ASN A 52 -0.76 17.49 -12.95
N HIS A 53 -1.72 18.05 -13.71
CA HIS A 53 -2.32 19.37 -13.48
C HIS A 53 -3.71 19.32 -12.83
N THR A 54 -4.11 18.18 -12.25
CA THR A 54 -5.35 18.10 -11.48
C THR A 54 -5.03 18.24 -9.99
N TRP A 55 -5.84 19.01 -9.27
CA TRP A 55 -5.74 19.11 -7.83
C TRP A 55 -5.92 17.75 -7.13
N HIS A 56 -4.92 17.34 -6.36
CA HIS A 56 -4.97 16.10 -5.59
C HIS A 56 -5.35 16.36 -4.13
N ARG A 57 -6.48 15.79 -3.69
CA ARG A 57 -7.01 15.96 -2.33
C ARG A 57 -6.03 15.57 -1.21
N SER A 58 -5.21 14.53 -1.40
CA SER A 58 -4.29 14.03 -0.37
C SER A 58 -3.09 14.95 -0.15
N ILE A 59 -2.51 15.48 -1.22
CA ILE A 59 -1.33 16.37 -1.15
C ILE A 59 -1.73 17.85 -1.10
N LYS A 60 -3.01 18.15 -1.38
CA LYS A 60 -3.57 19.51 -1.50
C LYS A 60 -2.76 20.40 -2.45
N ILE A 61 -2.35 19.84 -3.58
CA ILE A 61 -1.71 20.56 -4.69
C ILE A 61 -1.81 19.72 -5.96
N GLU A 62 -1.50 20.32 -7.10
CA GLU A 62 -1.27 19.61 -8.35
C GLU A 62 0.08 18.88 -8.34
N PRO A 63 0.17 17.62 -8.81
CA PRO A 63 1.42 16.88 -8.85
C PRO A 63 2.60 17.60 -9.53
N THR A 64 2.37 18.34 -10.63
CA THR A 64 3.44 19.10 -11.32
C THR A 64 4.11 20.12 -10.40
N SER A 65 3.35 20.70 -9.48
CA SER A 65 3.84 21.77 -8.60
C SER A 65 4.62 21.24 -7.38
N VAL A 66 4.70 19.92 -7.20
CA VAL A 66 5.45 19.28 -6.09
C VAL A 66 6.96 19.35 -6.29
N ASP A 67 7.43 19.48 -7.53
CA ASP A 67 8.86 19.54 -7.83
C ASP A 67 9.52 20.83 -7.30
N ASN A 68 8.73 21.85 -6.95
CA ASN A 68 9.25 23.03 -6.26
C ASN A 68 9.57 22.69 -4.79
N ILE A 69 10.83 22.95 -4.40
CA ILE A 69 11.36 22.69 -3.05
C ILE A 69 10.50 23.32 -1.95
N ASP A 70 9.95 24.52 -2.19
CA ASP A 70 9.11 25.22 -1.21
C ASP A 70 7.82 24.45 -0.89
N ASN A 71 7.28 23.73 -1.88
CA ASN A 71 6.02 22.99 -1.73
C ASN A 71 6.23 21.60 -1.11
N GLN A 72 7.45 21.04 -1.18
CA GLN A 72 7.73 19.70 -0.68
C GLN A 72 7.49 19.58 0.82
N ALA A 73 7.84 20.61 1.59
CA ALA A 73 7.62 20.65 3.03
C ALA A 73 6.12 20.60 3.35
N GLU A 74 5.30 21.40 2.65
CA GLU A 74 3.85 21.43 2.84
C GLU A 74 3.20 20.11 2.44
N VAL A 75 3.61 19.52 1.31
CA VAL A 75 3.15 18.20 0.86
C VAL A 75 3.48 17.13 1.89
N TRP A 76 4.70 17.15 2.44
CA TRP A 76 5.11 16.23 3.50
C TRP A 76 4.24 16.40 4.75
N GLN A 77 3.99 17.64 5.17
CA GLN A 77 3.11 17.92 6.33
C GLN A 77 1.66 17.48 6.06
N ASN A 78 1.13 17.66 4.85
CA ASN A 78 -0.21 17.20 4.50
C ASN A 78 -0.34 15.66 4.52
N LEU A 79 0.72 14.94 4.16
CA LEU A 79 0.72 13.47 4.13
C LEU A 79 1.08 12.82 5.46
N TYR A 80 1.98 13.44 6.23
CA TYR A 80 2.65 12.82 7.37
C TYR A 80 2.76 13.75 8.61
N GLY A 81 2.28 14.98 8.53
CA GLY A 81 2.49 15.99 9.58
C GLY A 81 1.70 15.75 10.86
N ASP A 82 0.45 15.28 10.74
CA ASP A 82 -0.36 14.91 11.90
C ASP A 82 -0.43 13.39 12.08
N LEU A 83 0.53 12.87 12.86
CA LEU A 83 0.53 11.48 13.32
C LEU A 83 -0.07 11.36 14.73
N SER A 84 -0.52 12.46 15.33
CA SER A 84 -1.00 12.48 16.72
C SER A 84 -2.32 11.71 16.89
N GLU A 85 -3.13 11.64 15.84
CA GLU A 85 -4.37 10.86 15.80
C GLU A 85 -4.14 9.36 15.58
N GLN A 86 -2.94 8.94 15.18
CA GLN A 86 -2.64 7.53 14.96
C GLN A 86 -2.45 6.83 16.32
N LYS A 87 -3.55 6.35 16.90
CA LYS A 87 -3.51 5.58 18.14
C LYS A 87 -2.76 4.27 17.89
N SER A 88 -1.70 4.05 18.65
CA SER A 88 -1.11 2.71 18.77
C SER A 88 -2.14 1.82 19.46
N GLU A 89 -2.77 0.93 18.71
CA GLU A 89 -3.62 -0.09 19.30
C GLU A 89 -2.76 -1.04 20.14
N LYS A 90 -3.32 -1.47 21.27
CA LYS A 90 -2.65 -2.47 22.13
C LYS A 90 -2.50 -3.75 21.31
N PRO A 91 -1.31 -4.36 21.23
CA PRO A 91 -1.14 -5.61 20.49
C PRO A 91 -2.03 -6.69 21.09
N SER A 92 -2.82 -7.36 20.24
CA SER A 92 -3.66 -8.48 20.68
C SER A 92 -2.85 -9.74 20.95
N PHE A 93 -1.72 -9.92 20.25
CA PHE A 93 -0.87 -11.10 20.37
C PHE A 93 0.37 -10.84 21.25
N LYS A 94 0.89 -11.90 21.85
CA LYS A 94 2.11 -11.92 22.65
C LYS A 94 3.19 -12.74 21.95
N VAL A 95 4.45 -12.46 22.30
CA VAL A 95 5.58 -13.30 21.86
C VAL A 95 5.37 -14.72 22.38
N GLY A 96 5.48 -15.71 21.49
CA GLY A 96 5.20 -17.12 21.76
C GLY A 96 3.80 -17.60 21.36
N ASP A 97 2.88 -16.70 21.03
CA ASP A 97 1.54 -17.10 20.56
C ASP A 97 1.62 -17.81 19.20
N THR A 98 0.76 -18.81 19.02
CA THR A 98 0.61 -19.51 17.74
C THR A 98 -0.48 -18.87 16.91
N VAL A 99 -0.14 -18.50 15.68
CA VAL A 99 -1.00 -17.75 14.76
C VAL A 99 -1.00 -18.39 13.37
N ARG A 100 -2.00 -18.04 12.57
CA ARG A 100 -2.05 -18.37 11.14
C ARG A 100 -2.18 -17.08 10.34
N VAL A 101 -1.54 -17.06 9.17
CA VAL A 101 -1.64 -15.92 8.24
C VAL A 101 -2.90 -16.09 7.40
N SER A 102 -3.65 -15.00 7.22
CA SER A 102 -4.82 -14.96 6.35
C SER A 102 -4.40 -15.08 4.89
N LYS A 103 -5.22 -15.76 4.09
CA LYS A 103 -5.04 -15.84 2.64
C LYS A 103 -5.60 -14.58 2.00
N TRP A 104 -4.92 -14.11 0.96
CA TRP A 104 -5.50 -13.11 0.08
C TRP A 104 -6.69 -13.71 -0.66
N LYS A 105 -7.89 -13.18 -0.44
CA LYS A 105 -9.13 -13.61 -1.09
C LYS A 105 -9.61 -12.56 -2.08
N ARG A 106 -10.07 -13.01 -3.25
CA ARG A 106 -10.84 -12.18 -4.19
C ARG A 106 -12.29 -12.02 -3.71
N SER A 107 -12.92 -10.91 -4.10
CA SER A 107 -14.29 -10.55 -3.69
C SER A 107 -15.37 -11.59 -3.99
N PHE A 108 -15.13 -12.54 -4.91
CA PHE A 108 -16.08 -13.57 -5.33
C PHE A 108 -15.62 -15.00 -5.02
N GLU A 109 -14.71 -15.17 -4.06
CA GLU A 109 -14.30 -16.51 -3.61
C GLU A 109 -15.37 -17.20 -2.77
N LYS A 110 -15.35 -18.53 -2.80
CA LYS A 110 -16.34 -19.37 -2.13
C LYS A 110 -16.17 -19.28 -0.60
N GLY A 111 -17.25 -18.98 0.10
CA GLY A 111 -17.24 -18.76 1.56
C GLY A 111 -16.94 -20.02 2.40
N TYR A 112 -17.09 -21.22 1.83
CA TYR A 112 -16.83 -22.47 2.55
C TYR A 112 -15.34 -22.85 2.60
N GLU A 113 -14.47 -22.14 1.87
CA GLU A 113 -13.02 -22.43 1.86
C GLU A 113 -12.30 -21.69 2.99
N ASN A 114 -11.36 -22.39 3.66
CA ASN A 114 -10.61 -21.83 4.79
C ASN A 114 -9.86 -20.55 4.41
N ASN A 115 -10.07 -19.49 5.22
CA ASN A 115 -9.46 -18.16 5.07
C ASN A 115 -7.99 -18.11 5.49
N TRP A 116 -7.48 -19.15 6.15
CA TRP A 116 -6.15 -19.16 6.73
C TRP A 116 -5.20 -20.09 5.97
N CYS A 117 -3.90 -19.81 6.03
CA CYS A 117 -2.87 -20.77 5.62
C CYS A 117 -2.99 -22.06 6.43
N ARG A 118 -2.52 -23.18 5.84
CA ARG A 118 -2.44 -24.47 6.56
C ARG A 118 -1.34 -24.44 7.61
N ASP A 119 -0.26 -23.73 7.32
CA ASP A 119 0.91 -23.61 8.18
C ASP A 119 0.58 -22.79 9.43
N ILE A 120 1.16 -23.24 10.55
CA ILE A 120 1.05 -22.58 11.86
C ILE A 120 2.39 -21.91 12.13
N PHE A 121 2.33 -20.68 12.59
CA PHE A 121 3.50 -19.86 12.88
C PHE A 121 3.49 -19.43 14.34
N THR A 122 4.64 -19.07 14.86
CA THR A 122 4.79 -18.51 16.20
C THR A 122 5.18 -17.04 16.11
N VAL A 123 4.59 -16.20 16.96
CA VAL A 123 4.99 -14.80 17.09
C VAL A 123 6.37 -14.73 17.73
N HIS A 124 7.38 -14.37 16.94
CA HIS A 124 8.75 -14.26 17.41
C HIS A 124 9.04 -12.89 18.03
N GLN A 125 8.57 -11.82 17.38
CA GLN A 125 8.86 -10.46 17.82
C GLN A 125 7.67 -9.54 17.54
N ILE A 126 7.33 -8.69 18.51
CA ILE A 126 6.41 -7.57 18.36
C ILE A 126 7.24 -6.31 18.14
N VAL A 127 6.99 -5.61 17.04
CA VAL A 127 7.67 -4.35 16.72
C VAL A 127 6.69 -3.20 16.98
N PRO A 128 6.95 -2.34 17.98
CA PRO A 128 6.09 -1.22 18.31
C PRO A 128 6.22 -0.14 17.23
N ARG A 129 5.34 -0.21 16.23
CA ARG A 129 5.12 0.79 15.18
C ARG A 129 3.63 1.12 15.17
N ILE A 130 3.24 2.13 14.42
CA ILE A 130 1.83 2.45 14.21
C ILE A 130 1.50 2.16 12.75
N PRO A 131 0.65 1.16 12.46
CA PRO A 131 0.11 0.13 13.36
C PRO A 131 1.19 -0.90 13.80
N THR A 132 0.92 -1.64 14.89
CA THR A 132 1.85 -2.64 15.42
C THR A 132 2.11 -3.75 14.40
N VAL A 133 3.36 -4.17 14.26
CA VAL A 133 3.73 -5.24 13.32
C VAL A 133 4.42 -6.40 14.01
N TYR A 134 4.17 -7.60 13.50
CA TYR A 134 4.66 -8.85 14.05
C TYR A 134 5.67 -9.50 13.09
N LYS A 135 6.70 -10.11 13.65
CA LYS A 135 7.57 -11.04 12.92
C LYS A 135 7.24 -12.46 13.37
N LEU A 136 7.16 -13.35 12.39
CA LEU A 136 6.74 -14.73 12.59
C LEU A 136 7.92 -15.68 12.34
N GLN A 137 7.88 -16.83 13.02
CA GLN A 137 8.76 -17.96 12.79
C GLN A 137 7.93 -19.21 12.46
N ASP A 138 8.47 -20.09 11.62
CA ASP A 138 7.87 -21.40 11.31
C ASP A 138 8.12 -22.43 12.42
N PHE A 139 7.61 -23.64 12.24
CA PHE A 139 7.81 -24.76 13.19
C PHE A 139 9.29 -25.21 13.29
N ASN A 140 10.08 -24.97 12.24
CA ASN A 140 11.50 -25.30 12.18
C ASN A 140 12.40 -24.15 12.68
N ASN A 141 11.82 -23.13 13.33
CA ASN A 141 12.49 -21.92 13.80
C ASN A 141 13.13 -21.05 12.69
N ASN A 142 12.68 -21.17 11.44
CA ASN A 142 13.06 -20.23 10.38
C ASN A 142 12.22 -18.96 10.48
N PHE A 143 12.87 -17.81 10.36
CA PHE A 143 12.18 -16.53 10.30
C PHE A 143 11.50 -16.34 8.94
N ILE A 144 10.24 -15.94 8.98
CA ILE A 144 9.53 -15.58 7.76
C ILE A 144 9.95 -14.18 7.35
N GLU A 145 10.33 -14.03 6.08
CA GLU A 145 10.60 -12.72 5.52
C GLU A 145 9.34 -11.86 5.47
N GLY A 146 9.46 -10.61 5.91
CA GLY A 146 8.38 -9.64 5.91
C GLY A 146 7.93 -9.23 7.32
N THR A 147 6.84 -8.47 7.35
CA THR A 147 6.21 -8.00 8.59
C THR A 147 4.71 -8.12 8.42
N PHE A 148 4.05 -8.67 9.43
CA PHE A 148 2.63 -8.99 9.40
C PHE A 148 1.87 -7.99 10.26
N TYR A 149 0.73 -7.54 9.74
CA TYR A 149 -0.20 -6.70 10.48
C TYR A 149 -1.27 -7.58 11.12
N GLU A 150 -1.87 -7.06 12.18
CA GLU A 150 -3.18 -7.54 12.63
C GLU A 150 -4.26 -7.03 11.65
N THR A 151 -5.21 -7.90 11.33
CA THR A 151 -6.37 -7.59 10.46
C THR A 151 -7.65 -7.86 11.20
#